data_AF-A0A963RUF5-F1
#
_entry.id   AF-A0A963RUF5-F1
#
_cell.length_a   1.000
_cell.length_b   1.000
_cell.length_c   1.000
_cell.angle_alpha   90.00
_cell.angle_beta   90.00
_cell.angle_gamma   90.00
#
_symmetry.space_group_name_H-M   'P 1'
#
loop_
_entity.id
_entity.type
_entity.pdbx_description
1 polymer ?
#
loop_
_entity_poly.entity_id
_entity_poly.type
_entity_poly.pdbx_seq_one_letter_code
_entity_poly.pdbx_strand_id
1 'polypeptide(L)'
;SNLDLALNAGGGVAGALTAFVLERLGAVDLWRRWRARWFVRESRGALVLLGLWPVGLLFPPPVAFGMGQVYERLYGWLAALVEDTPFVQWLPERLQLTPLRPWQELLCVALGVLAPCLLGNTIIRPPGRKLVFSAMVFVAAFGVAGLSAALTWGPPHAWAWLSDTVELALVIGALAALAAVFLPPRVNAALLALALLTQLALLNTAPQNAYAAATLQEWEQGRFIHFHGLAQWVGWLWPYLTLAWLLTRLGRADAGLSAPAPLSRDTRAGSAPNARPLEFGP
;
A
#
# COMPACT_ATOMS: atom_id res chain seq x y z
N SER A 1 -4.65 -0.23 -34.80
CA SER A 1 -4.35 -1.18 -35.90
C SER A 1 -5.00 -2.53 -35.61
N ASN A 2 -5.14 -3.43 -36.59
CA ASN A 2 -5.63 -4.81 -36.35
C ASN A 2 -4.71 -5.60 -35.39
N LEU A 3 -3.43 -5.20 -35.29
CA LEU A 3 -2.44 -5.76 -34.38
C LEU A 3 -2.75 -5.41 -32.91
N ASP A 4 -3.20 -4.17 -32.64
CA ASP A 4 -3.59 -3.74 -31.29
C ASP A 4 -4.85 -4.49 -30.81
N LEU A 5 -5.79 -4.76 -31.72
CA LEU A 5 -6.98 -5.54 -31.41
C LEU A 5 -6.63 -6.99 -31.11
N ALA A 6 -5.71 -7.59 -31.89
CA ALA A 6 -5.23 -8.95 -31.69
C ALA A 6 -4.45 -9.11 -30.37
N LEU A 7 -3.60 -8.15 -30.01
CA LEU A 7 -2.85 -8.15 -28.76
C LEU A 7 -3.76 -7.96 -27.53
N ASN A 8 -4.73 -7.04 -27.61
CA ASN A 8 -5.72 -6.86 -26.53
C ASN A 8 -6.65 -8.06 -26.39
N ALA A 9 -7.11 -8.66 -27.49
CA ALA A 9 -7.90 -9.88 -27.47
C ALA A 9 -7.09 -11.07 -26.93
N GLY A 10 -5.81 -11.19 -27.33
CA GLY A 10 -4.89 -12.20 -26.81
C GLY A 10 -4.64 -12.06 -25.31
N GLY A 11 -4.41 -10.84 -24.83
CA GLY A 11 -4.28 -10.54 -23.39
C GLY A 11 -5.56 -10.83 -22.61
N GLY A 12 -6.72 -10.48 -23.17
CA GLY A 12 -8.03 -10.78 -22.58
C GLY A 12 -8.31 -12.28 -22.47
N VAL A 13 -8.02 -13.04 -23.54
CA VAL A 13 -8.17 -14.50 -23.56
C VAL A 13 -7.17 -15.18 -22.61
N ALA A 14 -5.93 -14.72 -22.56
CA ALA A 14 -4.94 -15.22 -21.60
C ALA A 14 -5.35 -14.92 -20.15
N GLY A 15 -5.87 -13.73 -19.86
CA GLY A 15 -6.40 -13.37 -18.55
C GLY A 15 -7.61 -14.21 -18.15
N ALA A 16 -8.55 -14.42 -19.07
CA ALA A 16 -9.74 -15.25 -18.85
C ALA A 16 -9.37 -16.73 -18.63
N LEU A 17 -8.45 -17.28 -19.42
CA LEU A 17 -7.94 -18.64 -19.24
C LEU A 17 -7.21 -18.80 -17.91
N THR A 18 -6.40 -17.82 -17.51
CA THR A 18 -5.70 -17.83 -16.22
C THR A 18 -6.70 -17.79 -15.06
N ALA A 19 -7.71 -16.92 -15.13
CA ALA A 19 -8.78 -16.84 -14.13
C ALA A 19 -9.59 -18.14 -14.05
N PHE A 20 -9.96 -18.72 -15.20
CA PHE A 20 -10.68 -19.99 -15.29
C PHE A 20 -9.88 -21.17 -14.72
N VAL A 21 -8.58 -21.24 -15.02
CA VAL A 21 -7.68 -22.27 -14.47
C VAL A 21 -7.54 -22.12 -12.96
N LEU A 22 -7.36 -20.89 -12.45
CA LEU A 22 -7.28 -20.62 -11.02
C LEU A 22 -8.59 -21.02 -10.30
N GLU A 23 -9.75 -20.71 -10.89
CA GLU A 23 -11.05 -21.13 -10.36
C GLU A 23 -11.19 -22.66 -10.33
N ARG A 24 -10.86 -23.34 -11.43
CA ARG A 24 -10.88 -24.82 -11.54
C ARG A 24 -9.95 -25.53 -10.56
N LEU A 25 -8.83 -24.92 -10.20
CA LEU A 25 -7.88 -25.44 -9.22
C LEU A 25 -8.32 -25.19 -7.76
N GLY A 26 -9.50 -24.60 -7.54
CA GLY A 26 -10.00 -24.30 -6.20
C GLY A 26 -9.20 -23.18 -5.52
N ALA A 27 -8.66 -22.23 -6.29
CA ALA A 27 -7.89 -21.11 -5.76
C ALA A 27 -8.67 -20.32 -4.71
N VAL A 28 -10.00 -20.26 -4.79
CA VAL A 28 -10.85 -19.59 -3.80
C VAL A 28 -10.80 -20.30 -2.44
N ASP A 29 -10.84 -21.63 -2.41
CA ASP A 29 -10.76 -22.42 -1.18
C ASP A 29 -9.32 -22.52 -0.66
N LEU A 30 -8.34 -22.60 -1.55
CA LEU A 30 -6.92 -22.50 -1.19
C LEU A 30 -6.62 -21.11 -0.59
N TRP A 31 -7.14 -20.05 -1.19
CA TRP A 31 -7.05 -18.67 -0.70
C TRP A 31 -7.75 -18.52 0.64
N ARG A 32 -8.96 -19.06 0.81
CA ARG A 32 -9.68 -19.01 2.09
C ARG A 32 -8.89 -19.70 3.21
N ARG A 33 -8.31 -20.88 2.94
CA ARG A 33 -7.45 -21.62 3.88
C ARG A 33 -6.11 -20.94 4.14
N TRP A 34 -5.49 -20.36 3.11
CA TRP A 34 -4.26 -19.58 3.24
C TRP A 34 -4.51 -18.32 4.08
N ARG A 35 -5.58 -17.58 3.77
CA ARG A 35 -5.97 -16.37 4.50
C ARG A 35 -6.27 -16.64 5.97
N ALA A 36 -7.02 -17.70 6.25
CA ALA A 36 -7.36 -18.10 7.63
C ALA A 36 -6.13 -18.51 8.44
N ARG A 37 -5.12 -19.10 7.78
CA ARG A 37 -3.87 -19.48 8.45
C ARG A 37 -2.96 -18.27 8.67
N TRP A 38 -2.82 -17.38 7.70
CA TRP A 38 -1.78 -16.34 7.69
C TRP A 38 -2.20 -15.03 8.36
N PHE A 39 -3.48 -14.64 8.30
CA PHE A 39 -3.93 -13.31 8.71
C PHE A 39 -4.99 -13.32 9.81
N VAL A 40 -5.07 -12.20 10.54
CA VAL A 40 -6.15 -11.92 11.50
C VAL A 40 -7.52 -11.80 10.83
N ARG A 41 -8.61 -11.98 11.61
CA ARG A 41 -10.00 -11.95 11.10
C ARG A 41 -10.35 -10.65 10.34
N GLU A 42 -9.87 -9.50 10.83
CA GLU A 42 -10.07 -8.18 10.22
C GLU A 42 -8.92 -7.76 9.29
N SER A 43 -8.65 -8.56 8.26
CA SER A 43 -7.52 -8.33 7.32
C SER A 43 -7.93 -7.83 5.94
N ARG A 44 -9.24 -7.76 5.62
CA ARG A 44 -9.73 -7.52 4.25
C ARG A 44 -9.19 -6.22 3.65
N GLY A 45 -9.26 -5.10 4.37
CA GLY A 45 -8.78 -3.81 3.88
C GLY A 45 -7.27 -3.82 3.58
N ALA A 46 -6.46 -4.34 4.51
CA ALA A 46 -5.03 -4.47 4.30
C ALA A 46 -4.68 -5.38 3.12
N LEU A 47 -5.41 -6.49 2.92
CA LEU A 47 -5.18 -7.39 1.78
C LEU A 47 -5.50 -6.74 0.43
N VAL A 48 -6.57 -5.94 0.36
CA VAL A 48 -6.89 -5.15 -0.84
C VAL A 48 -5.77 -4.15 -1.12
N LEU A 49 -5.34 -3.40 -0.10
CA LEU A 49 -4.24 -2.46 -0.25
C LEU A 49 -2.94 -3.16 -0.67
N LEU A 50 -2.58 -4.28 -0.05
CA LEU A 50 -1.42 -5.08 -0.45
C LEU A 50 -1.50 -5.59 -1.89
N GLY A 51 -2.70 -5.96 -2.36
CA GLY A 51 -2.92 -6.35 -3.76
C GLY A 51 -2.85 -5.18 -4.75
N LEU A 52 -3.23 -3.97 -4.32
CA LEU A 52 -3.16 -2.77 -5.14
C LEU A 52 -1.74 -2.19 -5.25
N TRP A 53 -0.89 -2.40 -4.24
CA TRP A 53 0.49 -1.89 -4.25
C TRP A 53 1.28 -2.26 -5.52
N PRO A 54 1.39 -3.55 -5.93
CA PRO A 54 2.10 -3.90 -7.17
C PRO A 54 1.43 -3.32 -8.41
N VAL A 55 0.11 -3.14 -8.42
CA VAL A 55 -0.59 -2.48 -9.55
C VAL A 55 -0.13 -1.03 -9.70
N GLY A 56 0.10 -0.33 -8.58
CA GLY A 56 0.64 1.02 -8.59
C GLY A 56 2.07 1.12 -9.16
N LEU A 57 2.86 0.05 -9.04
CA LEU A 57 4.24 0.00 -9.58
C LEU A 57 4.30 -0.24 -11.09
N LEU A 58 3.21 -0.68 -11.72
CA LEU A 58 3.13 -0.82 -13.18
C LEU A 58 3.10 0.53 -13.90
N PHE A 59 2.93 1.63 -13.19
CA PHE A 59 3.18 2.96 -13.71
C PHE A 59 4.61 3.37 -13.30
N PRO A 60 5.53 3.61 -14.24
CA PRO A 60 6.92 3.97 -13.93
C PRO A 60 6.95 5.30 -13.16
N PRO A 61 7.26 5.28 -11.85
CA PRO A 61 7.29 6.49 -11.04
C PRO A 61 8.63 7.23 -11.28
N PRO A 62 8.68 8.55 -11.08
CA PRO A 62 9.94 9.31 -11.16
C PRO A 62 10.96 8.86 -10.13
N VAL A 63 10.53 8.30 -9.00
CA VAL A 63 11.40 7.69 -7.99
C VAL A 63 10.94 6.27 -7.75
N ALA A 64 11.85 5.29 -7.81
CA ALA A 64 11.52 3.89 -7.62
C ALA A 64 10.72 3.66 -6.32
N PHE A 65 9.62 2.91 -6.42
CA PHE A 65 8.66 2.66 -5.31
C PHE A 65 8.04 3.92 -4.68
N GLY A 66 8.23 5.09 -5.28
CA GLY A 66 7.62 6.35 -4.87
C GLY A 66 6.17 6.43 -5.32
N MET A 67 5.23 6.43 -4.37
CA MET A 67 3.80 6.52 -4.62
C MET A 67 3.21 7.80 -4.02
N GLY A 68 2.12 8.32 -4.59
CA GLY A 68 1.39 9.46 -4.04
C GLY A 68 1.88 10.85 -4.44
N GLN A 69 2.57 11.00 -5.56
CA GLN A 69 2.91 12.31 -6.10
C GLN A 69 1.71 12.92 -6.85
N VAL A 70 0.85 13.61 -6.10
CA VAL A 70 -0.43 14.16 -6.59
C VAL A 70 -0.41 15.68 -6.70
N TYR A 71 0.40 16.36 -5.87
CA TYR A 71 0.36 17.82 -5.71
C TYR A 71 0.39 18.58 -7.03
N GLU A 72 1.40 18.35 -7.87
CA GLU A 72 1.61 19.12 -9.09
C GLU A 72 0.44 19.01 -10.08
N ARG A 73 -0.14 17.81 -10.19
CA ARG A 73 -1.29 17.57 -11.08
C ARG A 73 -2.59 18.11 -10.50
N LEU A 74 -2.79 17.96 -9.18
CA LEU A 74 -3.95 18.52 -8.50
C LEU A 74 -3.92 20.05 -8.56
N TYR A 75 -2.75 20.66 -8.35
CA TYR A 75 -2.55 22.10 -8.49
C TYR A 75 -2.88 22.57 -9.91
N GLY A 76 -2.32 21.92 -10.93
CA GLY A 76 -2.61 22.27 -12.32
C GLY A 76 -4.09 22.13 -12.67
N TRP A 77 -4.75 21.06 -12.21
CA TRP A 77 -6.19 20.87 -12.42
C TRP A 77 -7.04 21.93 -11.70
N LEU A 78 -6.72 22.24 -10.44
CA LEU A 78 -7.39 23.30 -9.69
C LEU A 78 -7.17 24.66 -10.34
N ALA A 79 -5.94 25.00 -10.73
CA ALA A 79 -5.60 26.24 -11.39
C ALA A 79 -6.40 26.44 -12.68
N ALA A 80 -6.47 25.41 -13.53
CA ALA A 80 -7.26 25.45 -14.76
C ALA A 80 -8.78 25.57 -14.50
N LEU A 81 -9.28 24.98 -13.41
CA LEU A 81 -10.69 25.07 -13.03
C LEU A 81 -11.08 26.48 -12.59
N VAL A 82 -10.15 27.23 -11.98
CA VAL A 82 -10.41 28.56 -11.43
C VAL A 82 -9.86 29.71 -12.27
N GLU A 83 -9.12 29.45 -13.35
CA GLU A 83 -8.35 30.41 -14.15
C GLU A 83 -9.11 31.70 -14.47
N ASP A 84 -10.37 31.58 -14.88
CA ASP A 84 -11.25 32.70 -15.25
C ASP A 84 -12.22 33.12 -14.12
N THR A 85 -11.89 32.83 -12.86
CA THR A 85 -12.77 33.09 -11.72
C THR A 85 -12.09 33.93 -10.64
N PRO A 86 -12.85 34.66 -9.81
CA PRO A 86 -12.29 35.37 -8.64
C PRO A 86 -11.63 34.46 -7.61
N PHE A 87 -11.79 33.13 -7.72
CA PHE A 87 -11.22 32.15 -6.81
C PHE A 87 -9.74 31.86 -7.06
N VAL A 88 -9.14 32.32 -8.18
CA VAL A 88 -7.69 32.21 -8.44
C VAL A 88 -6.86 32.75 -7.28
N GLN A 89 -7.29 33.85 -6.66
CA GLN A 89 -6.59 34.46 -5.52
C GLN A 89 -6.62 33.61 -4.24
N TRP A 90 -7.47 32.58 -4.17
CA TRP A 90 -7.53 31.64 -3.04
C TRP A 90 -6.65 30.41 -3.27
N LEU A 91 -6.07 30.26 -4.47
CA LEU A 91 -5.17 29.16 -4.75
C LEU A 91 -3.88 29.38 -3.92
N PRO A 92 -3.39 28.35 -3.20
CA PRO A 92 -2.14 28.48 -2.47
C PRO A 92 -0.98 28.78 -3.43
N GLU A 93 0.10 29.34 -2.90
CA GLU A 93 1.32 29.48 -3.69
C GLU A 93 1.79 28.11 -4.17
N ARG A 94 2.16 28.04 -5.47
CA ARG A 94 2.70 26.82 -6.04
C ARG A 94 4.02 26.48 -5.35
N LEU A 95 4.14 25.25 -4.86
CA LEU A 95 5.38 24.77 -4.25
C LEU A 95 6.51 24.78 -5.28
N GLN A 96 7.69 25.21 -4.84
CA GLN A 96 8.90 25.13 -5.66
C GLN A 96 9.38 23.68 -5.71
N LEU A 97 9.25 23.05 -6.87
CA LEU A 97 9.70 21.68 -7.09
C LEU A 97 11.22 21.64 -7.20
N THR A 98 11.86 20.93 -6.27
CA THR A 98 13.32 20.79 -6.24
C THR A 98 13.69 19.33 -6.47
N PRO A 99 14.67 19.02 -7.36
CA PRO A 99 15.16 17.66 -7.50
C PRO A 99 15.56 17.06 -6.15
N LEU A 100 15.21 15.79 -5.93
CA LEU A 100 15.61 15.12 -4.69
C LEU A 100 17.12 15.00 -4.62
N ARG A 101 17.67 15.29 -3.44
CA ARG A 101 19.07 14.97 -3.12
C ARG A 101 19.22 13.45 -3.00
N PRO A 102 20.42 12.89 -3.22
CA PRO A 102 20.63 11.43 -3.18
C PRO A 102 20.12 10.75 -1.89
N TRP A 103 20.30 11.39 -0.73
CA TRP A 103 19.79 10.85 0.54
C TRP A 103 18.26 10.88 0.65
N GLN A 104 17.59 11.84 0.00
CA GLN A 104 16.12 11.92 -0.04
C GLN A 104 15.55 10.86 -0.97
N GLU A 105 16.18 10.64 -2.13
CA GLU A 105 15.85 9.54 -3.03
C GLU A 105 16.01 8.20 -2.32
N LEU A 106 17.17 7.96 -1.71
CA LEU A 106 17.44 6.76 -0.92
C LEU A 106 16.37 6.51 0.15
N LEU A 107 16.01 7.55 0.91
CA LEU A 107 14.97 7.44 1.93
C LEU A 107 13.59 7.14 1.31
N CYS A 108 13.21 7.83 0.23
CA CYS A 108 11.95 7.58 -0.48
C CYS A 108 11.83 6.14 -0.98
N VAL A 109 12.88 5.61 -1.60
CA VAL A 109 12.92 4.25 -2.16
C VAL A 109 12.83 3.22 -1.02
N ALA A 110 13.64 3.41 0.04
CA ALA A 110 13.65 2.51 1.20
C ALA A 110 12.30 2.48 1.91
N LEU A 111 11.65 3.63 2.12
CA LEU A 111 10.33 3.72 2.74
C LEU A 111 9.24 3.11 1.83
N GLY A 112 9.35 3.30 0.51
CA GLY A 112 8.38 2.81 -0.48
C GLY A 112 8.31 1.28 -0.53
N VAL A 113 9.46 0.60 -0.52
CA VAL A 113 9.51 -0.88 -0.47
C VAL A 113 9.18 -1.42 0.93
N LEU A 114 9.49 -0.66 1.98
CA LEU A 114 9.20 -1.04 3.37
C LEU A 114 7.70 -0.96 3.71
N ALA A 115 6.97 -0.01 3.12
CA ALA A 115 5.56 0.24 3.42
C ALA A 115 4.64 -1.01 3.33
N PRO A 116 4.62 -1.80 2.23
CA PRO A 116 3.84 -3.04 2.17
C PRO A 116 4.28 -4.08 3.22
N CYS A 117 5.57 -4.13 3.58
CA CYS A 117 6.06 -5.02 4.64
C CYS A 117 5.47 -4.64 6.00
N LEU A 118 5.52 -3.35 6.34
CA LEU A 118 4.93 -2.83 7.59
C LEU A 118 3.42 -3.08 7.62
N LEU A 119 2.72 -2.86 6.50
CA LEU A 119 1.28 -3.11 6.36
C LEU A 119 0.96 -4.60 6.62
N GLY A 120 1.70 -5.52 6.01
CA GLY A 120 1.57 -6.96 6.25
C GLY A 120 1.85 -7.36 7.70
N ASN A 121 2.88 -6.78 8.32
CA ASN A 121 3.21 -7.01 9.72
C ASN A 121 2.11 -6.58 10.69
N THR A 122 1.19 -5.70 10.28
CA THR A 122 0.03 -5.34 11.08
C THR A 122 -1.04 -6.43 11.12
N ILE A 123 -1.06 -7.36 10.14
CA ILE A 123 -2.10 -8.39 9.98
C ILE A 123 -1.56 -9.83 10.09
N ILE A 124 -0.25 -10.02 9.98
CA ILE A 124 0.44 -11.31 10.16
C ILE A 124 1.04 -11.35 11.57
N ARG A 125 0.81 -12.43 12.33
CA ARG A 125 1.33 -12.57 13.70
C ARG A 125 2.70 -13.26 13.79
N PRO A 126 2.91 -14.47 13.23
CA PRO A 126 4.13 -15.22 13.49
C PRO A 126 5.34 -14.61 12.77
N PRO A 127 6.51 -14.47 13.42
CA PRO A 127 7.66 -13.79 12.85
C PRO A 127 8.19 -14.50 11.58
N GLY A 128 8.23 -15.84 11.56
CA GLY A 128 8.63 -16.59 10.37
C GLY A 128 7.74 -16.32 9.14
N ARG A 129 6.42 -16.11 9.35
CA ARG A 129 5.51 -15.77 8.25
C ARG A 129 5.66 -14.32 7.80
N LYS A 130 5.92 -13.40 8.73
CA LYS A 130 6.26 -12.02 8.39
C LYS A 130 7.53 -11.96 7.54
N LEU A 131 8.56 -12.74 7.88
CA LEU A 131 9.79 -12.82 7.10
C LEU A 131 9.54 -13.33 5.67
N VAL A 132 8.82 -14.45 5.53
CA VAL A 132 8.45 -14.99 4.21
C VAL A 132 7.62 -13.96 3.41
N PHE A 133 6.68 -13.30 4.07
CA PHE A 133 5.87 -12.26 3.43
C PHE A 133 6.72 -11.07 2.95
N SER A 134 7.62 -10.55 3.78
CA SER A 134 8.55 -9.48 3.37
C SER A 134 9.40 -9.93 2.17
N ALA A 135 9.94 -11.16 2.19
CA ALA A 135 10.68 -11.69 1.04
C ALA A 135 9.83 -11.73 -0.24
N MET A 136 8.57 -12.17 -0.14
CA MET A 136 7.62 -12.15 -1.27
C MET A 136 7.36 -10.73 -1.78
N VAL A 137 7.26 -9.74 -0.89
CA VAL A 137 7.10 -8.33 -1.26
C VAL A 137 8.31 -7.84 -2.05
N PHE A 138 9.54 -8.13 -1.63
CA PHE A 138 10.74 -7.75 -2.37
C PHE A 138 10.84 -8.42 -3.75
N VAL A 139 10.52 -9.71 -3.84
CA VAL A 139 10.46 -10.42 -5.13
C VAL A 139 9.41 -9.79 -6.05
N ALA A 140 8.22 -9.48 -5.53
CA ALA A 140 7.18 -8.81 -6.29
C ALA A 140 7.58 -7.40 -6.71
N ALA A 141 8.23 -6.63 -5.81
CA ALA A 141 8.73 -5.29 -6.07
C ALA A 141 9.70 -5.30 -7.26
N PHE A 142 10.70 -6.18 -7.21
CA PHE A 142 11.74 -6.31 -8.22
C PHE A 142 11.17 -6.81 -9.56
N GLY A 143 10.31 -7.83 -9.51
CA GLY A 143 9.68 -8.39 -10.70
C GLY A 143 8.73 -7.41 -11.40
N VAL A 144 7.91 -6.68 -10.65
CA VAL A 144 6.96 -5.71 -11.21
C VAL A 144 7.67 -4.46 -11.72
N ALA A 145 8.66 -3.94 -10.99
CA ALA A 145 9.46 -2.81 -11.46
C ALA A 145 10.21 -3.16 -12.75
N GLY A 146 10.85 -4.34 -12.79
CA GLY A 146 11.55 -4.80 -14.00
C GLY A 146 10.62 -5.06 -15.18
N LEU A 147 9.45 -5.67 -14.93
CA LEU A 147 8.43 -5.87 -15.96
C LEU A 147 7.88 -4.52 -16.48
N SER A 148 7.56 -3.59 -15.58
CA SER A 148 7.10 -2.24 -15.91
C SER A 148 8.10 -1.52 -16.80
N ALA A 149 9.39 -1.57 -16.43
CA ALA A 149 10.47 -0.99 -17.22
C ALA A 149 10.63 -1.67 -18.59
N ALA A 150 10.59 -3.00 -18.64
CA ALA A 150 10.69 -3.75 -19.89
C ALA A 150 9.52 -3.47 -20.85
N LEU A 151 8.30 -3.31 -20.31
CA LEU A 151 7.12 -3.00 -21.11
C LEU A 151 7.12 -1.55 -21.61
N THR A 152 7.62 -0.63 -20.79
CA THR A 152 7.66 0.81 -21.13
C THR A 152 8.78 1.12 -22.12
N TRP A 153 10.00 0.65 -21.84
CA TRP A 153 11.24 1.05 -22.53
C TRP A 153 11.93 -0.08 -23.30
N GLY A 154 11.34 -1.28 -23.28
CA GLY A 154 11.84 -2.47 -23.96
C GLY A 154 12.68 -3.39 -23.07
N PRO A 155 12.80 -4.70 -23.43
CA PRO A 155 13.49 -5.70 -22.61
C PRO A 155 14.94 -5.36 -22.18
N PRO A 156 15.79 -4.71 -23.02
CA PRO A 156 17.14 -4.33 -22.60
C PRO A 156 17.18 -3.36 -21.42
N HIS A 157 16.14 -2.54 -21.25
CA HIS A 157 16.04 -1.53 -20.18
C HIS A 157 15.28 -2.03 -18.95
N ALA A 158 14.99 -3.34 -18.85
CA ALA A 158 14.27 -3.93 -17.72
C ALA A 158 14.91 -3.61 -16.35
N TRP A 159 16.22 -3.37 -16.32
CA TRP A 159 16.99 -3.09 -15.10
C TRP A 159 17.46 -1.65 -15.00
N ALA A 160 17.07 -0.76 -15.92
CA ALA A 160 17.54 0.62 -15.96
C ALA A 160 17.13 1.46 -14.73
N TRP A 161 16.13 1.00 -13.98
CA TRP A 161 15.65 1.63 -12.75
C TRP A 161 16.55 1.35 -11.53
N LEU A 162 17.49 0.39 -11.62
CA LEU A 162 18.43 0.06 -10.54
C LEU A 162 19.67 0.95 -10.64
N SER A 163 19.59 2.13 -10.00
CA SER A 163 20.78 2.96 -9.75
C SER A 163 21.48 2.51 -8.46
N ASP A 164 22.74 2.91 -8.27
CA ASP A 164 23.51 2.68 -7.03
C ASP A 164 22.74 3.13 -5.79
N THR A 165 21.99 4.24 -5.91
CA THR A 165 21.15 4.78 -4.83
C THR A 165 19.96 3.87 -4.53
N VAL A 166 19.30 3.34 -5.56
CA VAL A 166 18.18 2.40 -5.42
C VAL A 166 18.64 1.07 -4.84
N GLU A 167 19.80 0.55 -5.26
CA GLU A 167 20.37 -0.69 -4.70
C GLU A 167 20.63 -0.56 -3.20
N LEU A 168 21.29 0.51 -2.78
CA LEU A 168 21.54 0.77 -1.36
C LEU A 168 20.23 0.95 -0.57
N ALA A 169 19.26 1.65 -1.14
CA ALA A 169 17.95 1.84 -0.53
C ALA A 169 17.18 0.52 -0.37
N LEU A 170 17.28 -0.41 -1.33
CA LEU A 170 16.69 -1.74 -1.24
C LEU A 170 17.33 -2.55 -0.10
N VAL A 171 18.65 -2.48 0.07
CA VAL A 171 19.35 -3.12 1.19
C VAL A 171 18.88 -2.54 2.53
N ILE A 172 18.83 -1.21 2.65
CA ILE A 172 18.35 -0.53 3.87
C ILE A 172 16.89 -0.91 4.16
N GLY A 173 16.03 -0.91 3.14
CA GLY A 173 14.64 -1.32 3.24
C GLY A 173 14.50 -2.77 3.72
N ALA A 174 15.35 -3.69 3.22
CA ALA A 174 15.34 -5.09 3.60
C ALA A 174 15.76 -5.28 5.07
N LEU A 175 16.81 -4.58 5.51
CA LEU A 175 17.26 -4.59 6.91
C LEU A 175 16.19 -4.00 7.85
N ALA A 176 15.54 -2.90 7.45
CA ALA A 176 14.44 -2.31 8.19
C ALA A 176 13.23 -3.25 8.26
N ALA A 177 12.89 -3.93 7.15
CA ALA A 177 11.82 -4.93 7.12
C ALA A 177 12.11 -6.11 8.04
N LEU A 178 13.37 -6.59 8.08
CA LEU A 178 13.81 -7.65 8.98
C LEU A 178 13.68 -7.24 10.45
N ALA A 179 14.10 -6.02 10.81
CA ALA A 179 13.91 -5.50 12.15
C ALA A 179 12.42 -5.38 12.52
N ALA A 180 11.58 -4.93 11.57
CA ALA A 180 10.15 -4.73 11.78
C ALA A 180 9.35 -6.02 12.06
N VAL A 181 9.86 -7.19 11.65
CA VAL A 181 9.25 -8.50 11.92
C VAL A 181 9.01 -8.72 13.42
N PHE A 182 9.95 -8.28 14.26
CA PHE A 182 9.91 -8.47 15.70
C PHE A 182 9.07 -7.42 16.43
N LEU A 183 8.66 -6.35 15.75
CA LEU A 183 7.89 -5.28 16.34
C LEU A 183 6.41 -5.67 16.52
N PRO A 184 5.75 -5.13 17.56
CA PRO A 184 4.31 -5.35 17.75
C PRO A 184 3.51 -4.68 16.62
N PRO A 185 2.27 -5.15 16.34
CA PRO A 185 1.45 -4.61 15.24
C PRO A 185 1.18 -3.10 15.33
N ARG A 186 1.04 -2.57 16.55
CA ARG A 186 0.83 -1.12 16.78
C ARG A 186 2.04 -0.29 16.38
N VAL A 187 3.25 -0.76 16.67
CA VAL A 187 4.49 -0.07 16.28
C VAL A 187 4.67 -0.15 14.76
N ASN A 188 4.41 -1.31 14.14
CA ASN A 188 4.41 -1.42 12.67
C ASN A 188 3.40 -0.45 12.02
N ALA A 189 2.21 -0.28 12.59
CA ALA A 189 1.21 0.67 12.10
C ALA A 189 1.69 2.14 12.23
N ALA A 190 2.31 2.51 13.35
CA ALA A 190 2.86 3.85 13.55
C ALA A 190 4.04 4.13 12.60
N LEU A 191 4.96 3.16 12.45
CA LEU A 191 6.06 3.25 11.50
C LEU A 191 5.56 3.33 10.05
N LEU A 192 4.49 2.61 9.70
CA LEU A 192 3.88 2.71 8.38
C LEU A 192 3.32 4.11 8.14
N ALA A 193 2.57 4.67 9.09
CA ALA A 193 2.04 6.02 8.98
C ALA A 193 3.18 7.05 8.81
N LEU A 194 4.22 6.94 9.63
CA LEU A 194 5.40 7.80 9.53
C LEU A 194 6.09 7.66 8.17
N ALA A 195 6.34 6.43 7.73
CA ALA A 195 6.96 6.14 6.44
C ALA A 195 6.19 6.76 5.26
N LEU A 196 4.86 6.58 5.24
CA LEU A 196 4.01 7.13 4.18
C LEU A 196 3.98 8.67 4.23
N LEU A 197 3.86 9.27 5.41
CA LEU A 197 3.85 10.73 5.54
C LEU A 197 5.19 11.35 5.12
N THR A 198 6.30 10.75 5.53
CA THR A 198 7.64 11.19 5.11
C THR A 198 7.83 11.04 3.60
N GLN A 199 7.44 9.91 3.02
CA GLN A 199 7.55 9.68 1.58
C GLN A 199 6.68 10.68 0.80
N LEU A 200 5.43 10.91 1.23
CA LEU A 200 4.53 11.88 0.61
C LEU A 200 5.08 13.31 0.67
N ALA A 201 5.66 13.72 1.81
CA ALA A 201 6.24 15.05 1.96
C ALA A 201 7.43 15.27 0.99
N LEU A 202 8.30 14.26 0.86
CA LEU A 202 9.43 14.31 -0.06
C LEU A 202 8.98 14.27 -1.53
N LEU A 203 8.08 13.35 -1.90
CA LEU A 203 7.66 13.20 -3.30
C LEU A 203 6.83 14.38 -3.81
N ASN A 204 5.95 14.96 -3.00
CA ASN A 204 5.12 16.09 -3.43
C ASN A 204 5.88 17.42 -3.51
N THR A 205 7.15 17.45 -3.09
CA THR A 205 8.07 18.58 -3.28
C THR A 205 9.09 18.32 -4.39
N ALA A 206 9.08 17.12 -4.99
CA ALA A 206 9.97 16.73 -6.07
C ALA A 206 9.32 16.97 -7.45
N PRO A 207 10.11 17.26 -8.50
CA PRO A 207 9.62 17.28 -9.88
C PRO A 207 9.08 15.90 -10.31
N GLN A 208 8.05 15.87 -11.17
CA GLN A 208 7.45 14.63 -11.68
C GLN A 208 8.34 13.89 -12.70
N ASN A 209 9.48 14.46 -13.09
CA ASN A 209 10.26 14.03 -14.24
C ASN A 209 11.71 13.77 -13.82
N ALA A 210 12.04 12.58 -13.30
CA ALA A 210 13.43 12.23 -13.00
C ALA A 210 14.24 11.85 -14.25
N TYR A 211 13.56 11.47 -15.34
CA TYR A 211 14.16 10.91 -16.56
C TYR A 211 14.09 11.85 -17.77
N ALA A 212 14.11 13.17 -17.59
CA ALA A 212 14.04 14.12 -18.72
C ALA A 212 15.09 13.82 -19.83
N ALA A 213 16.25 13.28 -19.45
CA ALA A 213 17.29 12.85 -20.40
C ALA A 213 16.90 11.63 -21.25
N ALA A 214 16.20 10.63 -20.68
CA ALA A 214 15.72 9.46 -21.43
C ALA A 214 14.44 9.78 -22.23
N THR A 215 13.59 10.66 -21.69
CA THR A 215 12.34 11.07 -22.35
C THR A 215 12.59 11.89 -23.62
N LEU A 216 13.72 12.61 -23.71
CA LEU A 216 14.13 13.33 -24.93
C LEU A 216 14.41 12.38 -26.10
N GLN A 217 15.00 11.22 -25.84
CA GLN A 217 15.37 10.24 -26.88
C GLN A 217 14.17 9.39 -27.32
N GLU A 218 13.15 9.26 -26.47
CA GLU A 218 11.89 8.55 -26.75
C GLU A 218 10.83 9.43 -27.39
N TRP A 219 10.86 10.75 -27.14
CA TRP A 219 10.05 11.73 -27.88
C TRP A 219 10.34 11.71 -29.38
N GLU A 220 11.59 11.43 -29.78
CA GLU A 220 11.95 11.24 -31.20
C GLU A 220 11.38 9.95 -31.81
N GLN A 221 10.94 8.98 -31.00
CA GLN A 221 10.49 7.65 -31.46
C GLN A 221 8.97 7.44 -31.43
N GLY A 222 8.19 8.42 -30.94
CA GLY A 222 6.72 8.46 -31.12
C GLY A 222 5.92 7.31 -30.48
N ARG A 223 6.48 6.59 -29.49
CA ARG A 223 5.93 5.33 -28.99
C ARG A 223 5.36 5.42 -27.57
N PHE A 224 4.49 6.39 -27.28
CA PHE A 224 3.72 6.38 -26.03
C PHE A 224 2.33 5.82 -26.24
N ILE A 225 2.11 4.58 -25.79
CA ILE A 225 0.77 4.03 -25.62
C ILE A 225 0.28 4.41 -24.21
N HIS A 226 -0.86 5.08 -24.12
CA HIS A 226 -1.49 5.58 -22.89
C HIS A 226 -2.07 4.45 -21.99
N PHE A 227 -1.34 3.35 -21.75
CA PHE A 227 -1.88 2.17 -21.04
C PHE A 227 -1.84 2.24 -19.51
N HIS A 228 -1.36 3.34 -18.91
CA HIS A 228 -1.10 3.38 -17.48
C HIS A 228 -2.14 4.11 -16.63
N GLY A 229 -3.26 4.58 -17.18
CA GLY A 229 -4.21 5.42 -16.45
C GLY A 229 -4.67 4.84 -15.11
N LEU A 230 -5.11 3.57 -15.08
CA LEU A 230 -5.56 2.94 -13.83
C LEU A 230 -4.40 2.68 -12.85
N ALA A 231 -3.26 2.18 -13.34
CA ALA A 231 -2.07 1.94 -12.52
C ALA A 231 -1.56 3.24 -11.89
N GLN A 232 -1.60 4.34 -12.64
CA GLN A 232 -1.27 5.68 -12.19
C GLN A 232 -2.21 6.15 -11.07
N TRP A 233 -3.53 6.02 -11.26
CA TRP A 233 -4.50 6.35 -10.20
C TRP A 233 -4.28 5.52 -8.94
N VAL A 234 -4.00 4.22 -9.09
CA VAL A 234 -3.66 3.35 -7.95
C VAL A 234 -2.37 3.82 -7.28
N GLY A 235 -1.30 4.08 -8.03
CA GLY A 235 -0.03 4.57 -7.48
C GLY A 235 -0.14 5.93 -6.78
N TRP A 236 -1.09 6.76 -7.20
CA TRP A 236 -1.39 8.02 -6.50
C TRP A 236 -2.18 7.81 -5.22
N LEU A 237 -3.27 7.05 -5.29
CA LEU A 237 -4.23 6.96 -4.17
C LEU A 237 -3.78 5.99 -3.09
N TRP A 238 -2.95 5.00 -3.42
CA TRP A 238 -2.53 3.94 -2.51
C TRP A 238 -2.03 4.42 -1.13
N PRO A 239 -1.07 5.38 -1.03
CA PRO A 239 -0.59 5.84 0.27
C PRO A 239 -1.68 6.55 1.09
N TYR A 240 -2.55 7.32 0.44
CA TYR A 240 -3.67 8.00 1.11
C TYR A 240 -4.74 7.02 1.60
N LEU A 241 -5.09 6.02 0.79
CA LEU A 241 -6.01 4.95 1.17
C LEU A 241 -5.46 4.11 2.32
N THR A 242 -4.14 3.88 2.34
CA THR A 242 -3.46 3.16 3.42
C THR A 242 -3.48 3.95 4.72
N LEU A 243 -3.21 5.26 4.68
CA LEU A 243 -3.33 6.16 5.83
C LEU A 243 -4.78 6.21 6.36
N ALA A 244 -5.76 6.39 5.48
CA ALA A 244 -7.18 6.39 5.86
C ALA A 244 -7.58 5.06 6.54
N TRP A 245 -7.14 3.93 5.97
CA TRP A 245 -7.38 2.62 6.56
C TRP A 245 -6.75 2.50 7.96
N LEU A 246 -5.50 2.95 8.16
CA LEU A 246 -4.85 2.95 9.47
C LEU A 246 -5.63 3.75 10.51
N LEU A 247 -6.12 4.94 10.15
CA LEU A 247 -6.95 5.78 11.02
C LEU A 247 -8.23 5.06 11.46
N THR A 248 -8.94 4.41 10.54
CA THR A 248 -10.15 3.65 10.89
C THR A 248 -9.88 2.47 11.82
N ARG A 249 -8.68 1.88 11.72
CA ARG A 249 -8.27 0.75 12.57
C ARG A 249 -7.87 1.19 13.97
N LEU A 250 -7.17 2.32 14.09
CA LEU A 250 -6.80 2.89 15.38
C LEU A 250 -8.05 3.35 16.15
N GLY A 251 -8.97 4.07 15.49
CA GLY A 251 -10.21 4.53 16.13
C GLY A 251 -11.12 3.40 16.62
N ARG A 252 -11.12 2.23 15.94
CA ARG A 252 -11.84 1.04 16.40
C ARG A 252 -11.22 0.37 17.63
N ALA A 253 -9.89 0.43 17.78
CA ALA A 253 -9.20 -0.13 18.92
C ALA A 253 -9.51 0.65 20.21
N ASP A 254 -9.68 1.96 20.11
CA ASP A 254 -10.00 2.84 21.24
C ASP A 254 -11.48 2.73 21.65
N ALA A 255 -12.39 2.61 20.67
CA ALA A 255 -13.83 2.42 20.94
C ALA A 255 -14.14 1.13 21.74
N GLY A 256 -13.30 0.09 21.60
CA GLY A 256 -13.42 -1.16 22.38
C GLY A 256 -13.01 -1.03 23.86
N LEU A 257 -12.24 0.00 24.23
CA LEU A 257 -11.85 0.30 25.61
C LEU A 257 -12.87 1.19 26.33
N SER A 258 -13.68 1.94 25.57
CA SER A 258 -14.67 2.89 26.11
C SER A 258 -16.08 2.33 26.28
N ALA A 259 -16.35 1.09 25.86
CA ALA A 259 -17.66 0.47 26.03
C ALA A 259 -17.86 0.06 27.50
N PRO A 260 -18.81 0.66 28.25
CA PRO A 260 -19.10 0.24 29.61
C PRO A 260 -19.57 -1.22 29.60
N ALA A 261 -18.96 -2.05 30.44
CA ALA A 261 -19.37 -3.44 30.61
C ALA A 261 -20.87 -3.49 30.94
N PRO A 262 -21.68 -4.33 30.28
CA PRO A 262 -23.08 -4.47 30.63
C PRO A 262 -23.15 -4.98 32.07
N LEU A 263 -23.68 -4.15 32.97
CA LEU A 263 -23.98 -4.53 34.35
C LEU A 263 -24.93 -5.73 34.30
N SER A 264 -24.42 -6.91 34.64
CA SER A 264 -25.22 -8.11 34.86
C SER A 264 -26.12 -7.87 36.06
N ARG A 265 -27.29 -7.27 35.84
CA ARG A 265 -28.42 -7.36 36.77
C ARG A 265 -29.03 -8.75 36.61
N ASP A 266 -28.55 -9.71 37.39
CA ASP A 266 -29.43 -10.58 38.16
C ASP A 266 -28.60 -11.55 39.00
N THR A 267 -28.67 -11.41 40.33
CA THR A 267 -29.15 -12.49 41.21
C THR A 267 -29.19 -12.06 42.67
N ARG A 268 -30.42 -12.08 43.20
CA ARG A 268 -30.82 -12.45 44.57
C ARG A 268 -30.37 -11.58 45.75
N ALA A 269 -31.33 -10.81 46.28
CA ALA A 269 -31.53 -10.69 47.72
C ALA A 269 -32.98 -10.23 48.00
N GLY A 270 -33.83 -11.10 48.54
CA GLY A 270 -35.18 -10.72 48.92
C GLY A 270 -36.08 -11.86 49.35
N SER A 271 -35.81 -12.48 50.50
CA SER A 271 -36.85 -12.98 51.42
C SER A 271 -36.23 -13.38 52.76
N ALA A 272 -36.67 -12.69 53.81
CA ALA A 272 -36.21 -12.76 55.19
C ALA A 272 -36.76 -14.01 55.95
N PRO A 273 -36.41 -14.20 57.24
CA PRO A 273 -36.28 -15.50 57.89
C PRO A 273 -37.58 -16.00 58.55
N ASN A 274 -37.66 -17.30 58.82
CA ASN A 274 -38.60 -17.83 59.79
C ASN A 274 -37.87 -18.73 60.80
N ALA A 275 -38.22 -18.53 62.07
CA ALA A 275 -37.51 -19.01 63.24
C ALA A 275 -38.17 -20.25 63.87
N ARG A 276 -37.37 -20.93 64.72
CA ARG A 276 -37.70 -21.87 65.82
C ARG A 276 -37.87 -23.36 65.47
N PRO A 277 -37.77 -24.27 66.45
CA PRO A 277 -36.74 -24.35 67.50
C PRO A 277 -36.22 -25.80 67.73
N LEU A 278 -35.19 -25.89 68.59
CA LEU A 278 -34.67 -27.04 69.34
C LEU A 278 -35.56 -28.29 69.44
N GLU A 279 -34.99 -29.47 69.21
CA GLU A 279 -35.35 -30.69 69.95
C GLU A 279 -34.22 -31.75 69.89
N PHE A 280 -34.27 -32.67 70.85
CA PHE A 280 -33.19 -33.41 71.51
C PHE A 280 -32.65 -34.64 70.73
N GLY A 281 -31.48 -35.16 71.16
CA GLY A 281 -30.81 -36.38 70.66
C GLY A 281 -31.54 -37.70 70.96
N PRO A 282 -30.87 -38.87 71.12
CA PRO A 282 -29.44 -39.15 71.31
C PRO A 282 -28.64 -39.52 70.05
#